data_AF-A0A369K1G3-F1
#
_entry.id   AF-A0A369K1G3-F1
#
_cell.length_a   1.000
_cell.length_b   1.000
_cell.length_c   1.000
_cell.angle_alpha   90.00
_cell.angle_beta   90.00
_cell.angle_gamma   90.00
#
_symmetry.space_group_name_H-M   'P 1'
#
loop_
_entity.id
_entity.type
_entity.pdbx_description
1 polymer ?
#
loop_
_entity_poly.entity_id
_entity_poly.type
_entity_poly.pdbx_seq_one_letter_code
_entity_poly.pdbx_strand_id
1 'polypeptide(L)'
;MYLTLITAVFFSLACVTSLTQAQPPIPPIGLYCCPTTGPNGLTLDRQQTGPYTIFCYYDEGTTQGCFYNPATGLGGGTAGCPLQAPANPHPPTCPI
;
A
#
# COMPACT_ATOMS: atom_id res chain seq x y z
N MET A 1 -22.61 -52.06 -9.03
CA MET A 1 -21.53 -51.40 -8.28
C MET A 1 -20.85 -50.26 -9.05
N TYR A 2 -21.56 -49.56 -9.95
CA TYR A 2 -21.01 -48.43 -10.74
C TYR A 2 -21.57 -47.06 -10.32
N LEU A 3 -22.65 -47.04 -9.52
CA LEU A 3 -23.39 -45.83 -9.17
C LEU A 3 -22.69 -44.97 -8.11
N THR A 4 -21.79 -45.56 -7.31
CA THR A 4 -21.06 -44.88 -6.23
C THR A 4 -19.78 -44.17 -6.69
N LEU A 5 -19.25 -44.51 -7.86
CA LEU A 5 -18.07 -43.84 -8.42
C LEU A 5 -18.43 -42.51 -9.09
N ILE A 6 -19.63 -42.40 -9.66
CA ILE A 6 -20.06 -41.22 -10.42
C ILE A 6 -20.36 -40.06 -9.47
N THR A 7 -20.94 -40.33 -8.30
CA THR A 7 -21.25 -39.30 -7.29
C THR A 7 -20.02 -38.67 -6.64
N ALA A 8 -18.91 -39.41 -6.53
CA ALA A 8 -17.65 -38.87 -5.97
C ALA A 8 -16.98 -37.86 -6.92
N VAL A 9 -17.10 -38.04 -8.24
CA VAL A 9 -16.50 -37.14 -9.25
C VAL A 9 -17.22 -35.79 -9.30
N PHE A 10 -18.54 -35.78 -9.14
CA PHE A 10 -19.32 -34.54 -9.11
C PHE A 10 -19.06 -33.70 -7.85
N PHE A 11 -18.75 -34.33 -6.71
CA PHE A 11 -18.45 -33.61 -5.46
C PHE A 11 -17.10 -32.88 -5.52
N SER A 12 -16.11 -33.46 -6.22
CA SER A 12 -14.79 -32.85 -6.40
C SER A 12 -14.81 -31.64 -7.35
N LEU A 13 -15.75 -31.61 -8.30
CA LEU A 13 -15.84 -30.54 -9.31
C LEU A 13 -16.48 -29.25 -8.78
N ALA A 14 -17.25 -29.34 -7.69
CA ALA A 14 -17.94 -28.20 -7.09
C ALA A 14 -17.03 -27.36 -6.15
N CYS A 15 -15.85 -27.86 -5.79
CA CYS A 15 -14.93 -27.16 -4.87
C CYS A 15 -13.93 -26.25 -5.58
N VAL A 16 -14.04 -26.11 -6.90
CA VAL A 16 -13.23 -25.18 -7.72
C VAL A 16 -14.02 -23.91 -8.02
N THR A 17 -14.85 -23.44 -7.10
CA THR A 17 -15.38 -22.08 -7.18
C THR A 17 -14.25 -21.13 -6.82
N SER A 18 -13.66 -20.57 -7.86
CA SER A 18 -12.59 -19.59 -7.86
C SER A 18 -12.85 -18.51 -6.80
N LEU A 19 -11.99 -18.44 -5.78
CA LEU A 19 -11.80 -17.22 -5.01
C LEU A 19 -11.19 -16.18 -5.95
N THR A 20 -12.02 -15.45 -6.68
CA THR A 20 -11.58 -14.20 -7.32
C THR A 20 -11.35 -13.22 -6.17
N GLN A 21 -10.12 -13.15 -5.67
CA GLN A 21 -9.74 -12.13 -4.69
C GLN A 21 -9.96 -10.77 -5.36
N ALA A 22 -11.01 -10.05 -4.97
CA ALA A 22 -11.22 -8.69 -5.40
C ALA A 22 -9.99 -7.88 -4.99
N GLN A 23 -9.19 -7.46 -5.96
CA GLN A 23 -8.09 -6.55 -5.67
C GLN A 23 -8.74 -5.26 -5.16
N PRO A 24 -8.28 -4.71 -4.01
CA PRO A 24 -8.76 -3.42 -3.57
C PRO A 24 -8.55 -2.41 -4.71
N PRO A 25 -9.51 -1.49 -4.93
CA PRO A 25 -9.39 -0.50 -6.00
C PRO A 25 -8.07 0.24 -5.84
N ILE A 26 -7.34 0.40 -6.94
CA ILE A 26 -6.08 1.16 -6.94
C ILE A 26 -6.43 2.59 -6.55
N PRO A 27 -5.92 3.11 -5.43
CA PRO A 27 -6.22 4.47 -5.02
C PRO A 27 -5.63 5.48 -6.02
N PRO A 28 -6.26 6.65 -6.16
CA PRO A 28 -5.72 7.74 -6.96
C PRO A 28 -4.32 8.11 -6.46
N ILE A 29 -3.40 8.32 -7.40
CA ILE A 29 -2.01 8.68 -7.09
C ILE A 29 -1.98 10.13 -6.57
N GLY A 30 -1.21 10.36 -5.52
CA GLY A 30 -0.92 11.73 -5.04
C GLY A 30 -2.04 12.36 -4.21
N LEU A 31 -2.89 11.59 -3.54
CA LEU A 31 -3.84 12.10 -2.55
C LEU A 31 -3.18 12.53 -1.24
N TYR A 32 -2.03 11.95 -0.92
CA TYR A 32 -1.22 12.26 0.25
C TYR A 32 0.23 12.43 -0.18
N CYS A 33 0.96 13.26 0.56
CA CYS A 33 2.38 13.52 0.33
C CYS A 33 3.20 13.12 1.55
N CYS A 34 4.50 12.92 1.34
CA CYS A 34 5.39 12.70 2.47
C CYS A 34 5.36 13.91 3.42
N PRO A 35 5.35 13.68 4.73
CA PRO A 35 5.66 14.74 5.69
C PRO A 35 7.00 15.38 5.35
N THR A 36 7.13 16.68 5.57
CA THR A 36 8.40 17.40 5.38
C THR A 36 9.46 16.99 6.39
N THR A 37 9.02 16.46 7.55
CA THR A 37 9.88 16.06 8.65
C THR A 37 9.59 14.63 9.05
N GLY A 38 10.63 13.82 9.10
CA GLY A 38 10.56 12.39 9.36
C GLY A 38 11.24 11.98 10.66
N PRO A 39 11.81 10.76 10.70
CA PRO A 39 12.51 10.24 11.87
C PRO A 39 13.62 11.19 12.31
N ASN A 40 13.76 11.36 13.63
CA ASN A 40 14.82 12.18 14.23
C ASN A 40 14.85 13.64 13.79
N GLY A 41 13.75 14.17 13.23
CA GLY A 41 13.68 15.54 12.75
C GLY A 41 14.34 15.78 11.39
N LEU A 42 14.66 14.72 10.65
CA LEU A 42 15.25 14.83 9.32
C LEU A 42 14.26 15.39 8.29
N THR A 43 14.77 16.18 7.35
CA THR A 43 13.98 16.78 6.27
C THR A 43 13.80 15.79 5.13
N LEU A 44 12.64 15.83 4.46
CA LEU A 44 12.38 15.02 3.27
C LEU A 44 13.39 15.36 2.17
N ASP A 45 14.14 14.35 1.70
CA ASP A 45 15.05 14.45 0.55
C ASP A 45 14.31 14.11 -0.74
N ARG A 46 13.57 13.01 -0.70
CA ARG A 46 12.90 12.45 -1.88
C ARG A 46 11.63 11.74 -1.48
N GLN A 47 10.65 11.79 -2.37
CA GLN A 47 9.49 10.93 -2.29
C GLN A 47 9.21 10.18 -3.59
N GLN A 48 8.70 8.95 -3.46
CA GLN A 48 8.18 8.15 -4.56
C GLN A 48 6.76 7.73 -4.23
N THR A 49 5.80 8.13 -5.07
CA THR A 49 4.38 7.81 -4.88
C THR A 49 3.99 6.70 -5.84
N GLY A 50 3.73 5.51 -5.30
CA GLY A 50 3.19 4.38 -6.05
C GLY A 50 1.69 4.18 -5.78
N PRO A 51 1.03 3.27 -6.53
CA PRO A 51 -0.38 2.95 -6.35
C PRO A 51 -0.70 2.29 -5.01
N TYR A 52 0.27 1.69 -4.33
CA TYR A 52 0.04 0.95 -3.09
C TYR A 52 0.84 1.48 -1.89
N THR A 53 1.88 2.27 -2.14
CA THR A 53 2.77 2.79 -1.09
C THR A 53 3.38 4.12 -1.53
N ILE A 54 3.47 5.05 -0.59
CA ILE A 54 4.29 6.26 -0.67
C ILE A 54 5.58 5.98 0.08
N PHE A 55 6.72 6.13 -0.58
CA PHE A 55 8.05 6.00 -0.01
C PHE A 55 8.64 7.39 0.24
N CYS A 56 8.99 7.68 1.49
CA CYS A 56 9.60 8.94 1.90
C CYS A 56 11.01 8.67 2.38
N TYR A 57 12.00 9.35 1.79
CA TYR A 57 13.41 9.25 2.15
C TYR A 57 13.82 10.56 2.82
N TYR A 58 14.37 10.47 4.03
CA TYR A 58 14.75 11.65 4.84
C TYR A 58 16.27 11.80 4.98
N ASP A 59 17.05 10.92 4.35
CA ASP A 59 18.49 11.02 4.24
C ASP A 59 18.94 10.73 2.79
N GLU A 60 20.06 11.33 2.37
CA GLU A 60 20.68 11.05 1.06
C GLU A 60 21.06 9.57 0.89
N GLY A 61 21.21 8.84 2.01
CA GLY A 61 21.62 7.43 2.07
C GLY A 61 20.48 6.40 2.07
N THR A 62 19.20 6.82 2.03
CA THR A 62 18.01 5.94 2.08
C THR A 62 17.86 5.06 3.34
N THR A 63 18.65 5.33 4.37
CA THR A 63 18.67 4.55 5.62
C THR A 63 17.50 4.88 6.54
N GLN A 64 16.96 6.10 6.42
CA GLN A 64 15.84 6.58 7.22
C GLN A 64 14.69 6.97 6.31
N GLY A 65 13.68 6.09 6.25
CA GLY A 65 12.50 6.30 5.44
C GLY A 65 11.21 5.93 6.15
N CYS A 66 10.11 6.49 5.67
CA CYS A 66 8.76 6.19 6.12
C CYS A 66 7.92 5.73 4.94
N PHE A 67 6.95 4.86 5.23
CA PHE A 67 6.01 4.35 4.23
C PHE A 67 4.60 4.76 4.62
N TYR A 68 3.82 5.21 3.64
CA TYR A 68 2.43 5.60 3.86
C TYR A 68 1.50 4.92 2.86
N ASN A 69 0.29 4.64 3.32
CA ASN A 69 -0.78 4.17 2.46
C ASN A 69 -1.28 5.33 1.57
N PRO A 70 -1.25 5.22 0.24
CA PRO A 70 -1.66 6.29 -0.67
C PRO A 70 -3.17 6.56 -0.66
N ALA A 71 -4.01 5.64 -0.16
CA ALA A 71 -5.45 5.81 -0.05
C ALA A 71 -5.88 6.55 1.23
N THR A 72 -5.16 6.33 2.33
CA THR A 72 -5.57 6.80 3.66
C THR A 72 -4.55 7.72 4.32
N GLY A 73 -3.34 7.82 3.77
CA GLY A 73 -2.21 8.52 4.37
C GLY A 73 -1.67 7.86 5.64
N LEU A 74 -2.19 6.71 6.05
CA LEU A 74 -1.73 6.03 7.27
C LEU A 74 -0.30 5.52 7.08
N GLY A 75 0.57 5.91 8.01
CA GLY A 75 1.97 5.52 8.03
C GLY A 75 2.18 4.14 8.65
N GLY A 76 3.04 3.35 8.03
CA GLY A 76 3.67 2.18 8.63
C GLY A 76 5.18 2.36 8.51
N GLY A 77 5.85 2.69 9.61
CA GLY A 77 7.28 3.02 9.56
C GLY A 77 7.96 2.87 10.91
N THR A 78 9.30 2.80 10.86
CA THR A 78 10.23 2.74 11.98
C THR A 78 10.02 3.88 12.98
N ALA A 79 10.48 3.69 14.22
CA ALA A 79 10.35 4.67 15.30
C ALA A 79 10.80 6.07 14.85
N GLY A 80 9.93 7.08 15.05
CA GLY A 80 10.17 8.46 14.66
C GLY A 80 9.43 8.92 13.39
N CYS A 81 8.83 8.01 12.61
CA CYS A 81 7.95 8.39 11.51
C CYS A 81 6.64 9.02 12.01
N PRO A 82 6.17 10.12 11.38
CA PRO A 82 4.80 10.58 11.58
C PRO A 82 3.82 9.46 11.24
N LEU A 83 2.77 9.30 12.06
CA LEU A 83 1.75 8.27 11.87
C LEU A 83 0.82 8.53 10.68
N GLN A 84 0.77 9.79 10.21
CA GLN A 84 -0.15 10.22 9.17
C GLN A 84 0.59 11.14 8.19
N ALA A 85 0.50 10.81 6.91
CA ALA A 85 0.90 11.68 5.83
C ALA A 85 -0.13 12.82 5.65
N PRO A 86 0.30 14.06 5.40
CA PRO A 86 -0.59 15.15 5.05
C PRO A 86 -1.31 14.88 3.72
N ALA A 87 -2.56 15.32 3.64
CA ALA A 87 -3.30 15.32 2.38
C ALA A 87 -2.61 16.28 1.39
N ASN A 88 -2.54 15.87 0.12
CA ASN A 88 -1.98 16.70 -0.94
C ASN A 88 -3.01 17.77 -1.35
N PRO A 89 -2.71 19.07 -1.20
CA PRO A 89 -3.59 20.13 -1.70
C PRO A 89 -3.63 20.22 -3.24
N HIS A 90 -2.66 19.64 -3.95
CA HIS A 90 -2.53 19.69 -5.40
C HIS A 90 -2.27 18.31 -6.06
N PRO A 91 -3.19 17.34 -5.97
CA PRO A 91 -3.03 16.06 -6.66
C PRO A 91 -2.88 16.25 -8.18
N PRO A 92 -2.03 15.47 -8.86
CA PRO A 92 -1.26 14.32 -8.36
C PRO A 92 0.16 14.65 -7.89
N THR A 93 0.59 15.91 -8.00
CA THR A 93 1.97 16.34 -7.73
C THR A 93 2.14 16.73 -6.27
N CYS A 94 3.11 16.13 -5.61
CA CYS A 94 3.55 16.55 -4.28
C CYS A 94 4.77 17.47 -4.42
N PRO A 95 4.74 18.69 -3.87
CA PRO A 95 5.93 19.51 -3.77
C PRO A 95 6.89 18.93 -2.74
N ILE A 96 8.20 19.06 -2.99
CA ILE A 96 9.28 18.76 -2.06
C ILE A 96 9.83 20.10 -1.56
#